data_AF-A0A523R424-F1
#
_entry.id   AF-A0A523R424-F1
#
_cell.length_a   1.000
_cell.length_b   1.000
_cell.length_c   1.000
_cell.angle_alpha   90.00
_cell.angle_beta   90.00
_cell.angle_gamma   90.00
#
_symmetry.space_group_name_H-M   'P 1'
#
loop_
_entity.id
_entity.type
_entity.pdbx_description
1 polymer ?
#
loop_
_entity_poly.entity_id
_entity_poly.type
_entity_poly.pdbx_seq_one_letter_code
_entity_poly.pdbx_strand_id
1 'polypeptide(L)'
;MAGGYVLCEWAEVQADYPKFQASFAALENAIIRKTNLDWAPKTNGFMLPASDQYGRTTILPSAFRGDGMTYSTTPPAGTNFIAHWRQTLTSTGHRTLIMGERSGNLIPEDIKVAWIGLAFPNKQQHITEIRFQIGDRKFGRVDLEPMRAYETPALIFEDGFILDEETGFDLYGYVEGPIPTLLWGPTTPCVYQSIVMLGALYYKNINKVLGNTGTVIP
;
A
#
# COMPACT_ATOMS: atom_id res chain seq x y z
N MET A 1 -6.96 -8.71 18.02
CA MET A 1 -6.04 -7.59 17.71
C MET A 1 -6.77 -6.29 17.93
N ALA A 2 -6.52 -5.66 19.08
CA ALA A 2 -6.88 -4.28 19.38
C ALA A 2 -5.64 -3.46 19.03
N GLY A 3 -5.58 -2.96 17.79
CA GLY A 3 -4.40 -2.22 17.31
C GLY A 3 -4.58 -0.73 17.55
N GLY A 4 -3.65 -0.10 18.26
CA GLY A 4 -3.48 1.34 18.24
C GLY A 4 -2.72 1.80 16.99
N TYR A 5 -2.62 3.11 16.82
CA TYR A 5 -1.82 3.74 15.78
C TYR A 5 -1.11 4.97 16.34
N VAL A 6 -0.02 5.36 15.71
CA VAL A 6 0.74 6.58 16.03
C VAL A 6 0.87 7.42 14.78
N LEU A 7 0.57 8.71 14.91
CA LEU A 7 0.92 9.72 13.93
C LEU A 7 2.24 10.36 14.35
N CYS A 8 3.20 10.42 13.44
CA CYS A 8 4.51 11.00 13.71
C CYS A 8 5.15 11.55 12.43
N GLU A 9 6.24 12.28 12.60
CA GLU A 9 7.06 12.74 11.49
C GLU A 9 7.86 11.55 10.91
N TRP A 10 7.86 11.39 9.59
CA TRP A 10 8.55 10.28 8.94
C TRP A 10 10.04 10.23 9.27
N ALA A 11 10.69 11.39 9.39
CA ALA A 11 12.09 11.50 9.78
C ALA A 11 12.37 10.88 11.17
N GLU A 12 11.43 10.99 12.11
CA GLU A 12 11.57 10.43 13.46
C GLU A 12 11.42 8.90 13.46
N VAL A 13 10.55 8.36 12.59
CA VAL A 13 10.42 6.91 12.38
C VAL A 13 11.72 6.30 11.88
N GLN A 14 12.41 7.00 10.97
CA GLN A 14 13.69 6.55 10.42
C GLN A 14 14.84 6.66 11.42
N ALA A 15 14.81 7.67 12.30
CA ALA A 15 15.91 7.94 13.22
C ALA A 15 15.93 6.99 14.43
N ASP A 16 14.85 6.93 15.22
CA ASP A 16 14.91 6.30 16.56
C ASP A 16 13.51 5.99 17.12
N TYR A 17 12.67 5.23 16.40
CA TYR A 17 11.44 4.68 17.00
C TYR A 17 11.56 3.18 17.29
N PRO A 18 12.12 2.78 18.46
CA PRO A 18 12.35 1.37 18.83
C PRO A 18 11.11 0.49 18.74
N LYS A 19 9.93 1.06 19.05
CA LYS A 19 8.66 0.32 18.97
C LYS A 19 8.33 -0.06 17.52
N PHE A 20 8.56 0.82 16.54
CA PHE A 20 8.34 0.49 15.13
C PHE A 20 9.31 -0.58 14.66
N GLN A 21 10.59 -0.50 15.03
CA GLN A 21 11.56 -1.53 14.66
C GLN A 21 11.16 -2.90 15.23
N ALA A 22 10.72 -2.94 16.50
CA ALA A 22 10.24 -4.16 17.13
C ALA A 22 8.96 -4.70 16.47
N SER A 23 7.96 -3.85 16.22
CA SER A 23 6.72 -4.24 15.54
C SER A 23 6.97 -4.70 14.11
N PHE A 24 7.87 -4.03 13.38
CA PHE A 24 8.24 -4.41 12.03
C PHE A 24 9.02 -5.73 11.99
N ALA A 25 9.95 -5.95 12.92
CA ALA A 25 10.65 -7.23 13.05
C ALA A 25 9.70 -8.38 13.44
N ALA A 26 8.72 -8.12 14.31
CA ALA A 26 7.69 -9.10 14.65
C ALA A 26 6.82 -9.44 13.43
N LEU A 27 6.38 -8.43 12.68
CA LEU A 27 5.60 -8.60 11.45
C LEU A 27 6.40 -9.37 10.39
N GLU A 28 7.68 -9.04 10.20
CA GLU A 28 8.59 -9.72 9.28
C GLU A 28 8.76 -11.20 9.65
N ASN A 29 8.97 -11.52 10.92
CA ASN A 29 9.04 -12.91 11.36
C ASN A 29 7.70 -13.66 11.18
N ALA A 30 6.57 -12.98 11.38
CA ALA A 30 5.25 -13.56 11.19
C ALA A 30 4.98 -13.87 9.71
N ILE A 31 5.26 -12.93 8.80
CA ILE A 31 5.06 -13.14 7.37
C ILE A 31 6.04 -14.16 6.80
N ILE A 32 7.32 -14.17 7.21
CA ILE A 32 8.28 -15.20 6.77
C ILE A 32 7.81 -16.58 7.19
N ARG A 33 7.35 -16.75 8.43
CA ARG A 33 6.82 -18.03 8.93
C ARG A 33 5.62 -18.50 8.13
N LYS A 34 4.66 -17.60 7.89
CA LYS A 34 3.48 -17.89 7.08
C LYS A 34 3.86 -18.24 5.64
N THR A 35 4.77 -17.47 5.05
CA THR A 35 5.26 -17.69 3.69
C THR A 35 6.00 -19.03 3.55
N ASN A 36 6.83 -19.40 4.52
CA ASN A 36 7.48 -20.71 4.54
C ASN A 36 6.49 -21.88 4.64
N LEU A 37 5.34 -21.67 5.28
CA LEU A 37 4.28 -22.67 5.38
C LEU A 37 3.49 -22.76 4.06
N ASP A 38 3.03 -21.63 3.55
CA ASP A 38 2.15 -21.54 2.38
C ASP A 38 2.90 -21.87 1.07
N TRP A 39 4.19 -21.52 0.97
CA TRP A 39 5.00 -21.70 -0.24
C TRP A 39 6.02 -22.82 -0.15
N ALA A 40 5.87 -23.74 0.81
CA ALA A 40 6.74 -24.90 0.93
C ALA A 40 6.84 -25.65 -0.42
N PRO A 41 8.04 -26.10 -0.84
CA PRO A 41 9.30 -26.14 -0.09
C PRO A 41 10.18 -24.87 -0.20
N LYS A 42 9.67 -23.75 -0.76
CA LYS A 42 10.47 -22.54 -0.95
C LYS A 42 10.88 -21.91 0.39
N THR A 43 12.06 -21.30 0.42
CA THR A 43 12.59 -20.58 1.58
C THR A 43 12.85 -19.09 1.26
N ASN A 44 13.06 -18.26 2.29
CA ASN A 44 13.29 -16.84 2.11
C ASN A 44 14.68 -16.54 1.51
N GLY A 45 14.70 -15.95 0.31
CA GLY A 45 15.91 -15.48 -0.37
C GLY A 45 16.13 -13.96 -0.29
N PHE A 46 15.30 -13.24 0.45
CA PHE A 46 15.35 -11.78 0.62
C PHE A 46 15.41 -11.05 -0.74
N MET A 47 16.32 -10.08 -0.92
CA MET A 47 16.34 -9.27 -2.14
C MET A 47 16.85 -10.00 -3.39
N LEU A 48 17.63 -11.09 -3.21
CA LEU A 48 18.26 -11.83 -4.30
C LEU A 48 17.96 -13.33 -4.18
N PRO A 49 16.70 -13.73 -4.35
CA PRO A 49 16.30 -15.13 -4.21
C PRO A 49 16.89 -16.03 -5.31
N ALA A 50 17.28 -17.25 -4.92
CA ALA A 50 17.51 -18.36 -5.84
C ALA A 50 16.20 -18.94 -6.39
N SER A 51 16.27 -19.88 -7.34
CA SER A 51 15.07 -20.46 -8.00
C SER A 51 14.14 -21.22 -7.04
N ASP A 52 14.70 -21.81 -6.00
CA ASP A 52 14.01 -22.53 -4.92
C ASP A 52 13.65 -21.62 -3.73
N GLN A 53 13.85 -20.30 -3.88
CA GLN A 53 13.52 -19.31 -2.86
C GLN A 53 12.40 -18.39 -3.35
N TYR A 54 11.81 -17.66 -2.41
CA TYR A 54 10.97 -16.50 -2.69
C TYR A 54 11.70 -15.23 -2.29
N GLY A 55 11.33 -14.12 -2.92
CA GLY A 55 11.99 -12.83 -2.68
C GLY A 55 11.21 -11.89 -1.79
N ARG A 56 11.89 -10.81 -1.40
CA ARG A 56 11.40 -9.68 -0.63
C ARG A 56 11.81 -8.39 -1.32
N THR A 57 10.88 -7.45 -1.42
CA THR A 57 11.12 -6.10 -1.92
C THR A 57 10.27 -5.10 -1.10
N THR A 58 10.43 -3.81 -1.37
CA THR A 58 9.51 -2.78 -0.87
C THR A 58 8.12 -3.00 -1.46
N ILE A 59 7.08 -2.55 -0.76
CA ILE A 59 5.72 -2.58 -1.32
C ILE A 59 5.72 -1.82 -2.66
N LEU A 60 5.29 -2.51 -3.73
CA LEU A 60 5.30 -1.96 -5.07
C LEU A 60 3.94 -1.31 -5.36
N PRO A 61 3.89 -0.07 -5.90
CA PRO A 61 2.65 0.54 -6.34
C PRO A 61 1.87 -0.33 -7.33
N SER A 62 2.59 -1.05 -8.21
CA SER A 62 2.00 -1.89 -9.25
C SER A 62 1.22 -3.09 -8.72
N ALA A 63 1.37 -3.46 -7.45
CA ALA A 63 0.59 -4.51 -6.80
C ALA A 63 -0.83 -4.06 -6.40
N PHE A 64 -1.18 -2.79 -6.65
CA PHE A 64 -2.45 -2.18 -6.24
C PHE A 64 -3.05 -1.30 -7.33
N ARG A 65 -4.33 -0.95 -7.15
CA ARG A 65 -5.05 0.06 -7.96
C ARG A 65 -5.41 1.27 -7.11
N GLY A 66 -5.53 2.43 -7.76
CA GLY A 66 -5.87 3.70 -7.14
C GLY A 66 -7.30 4.14 -7.43
N ASP A 67 -7.62 5.37 -7.02
CA ASP A 67 -8.95 5.95 -7.24
C ASP A 67 -9.36 5.96 -8.73
N GLY A 68 -10.61 5.56 -9.00
CA GLY A 68 -11.15 5.51 -10.36
C GLY A 68 -10.62 4.40 -11.27
N MET A 69 -9.65 3.59 -10.82
CA MET A 69 -9.15 2.45 -11.58
C MET A 69 -10.08 1.23 -11.45
N THR A 70 -10.34 0.55 -12.56
CA THR A 70 -11.17 -0.67 -12.61
C THR A 70 -10.34 -1.84 -13.12
N TYR A 71 -10.68 -3.06 -12.71
CA TYR A 71 -10.09 -4.27 -13.29
C TYR A 71 -10.50 -4.44 -14.76
N SER A 72 -9.58 -4.12 -15.68
CA SER A 72 -9.57 -4.47 -17.10
C SER A 72 -9.17 -5.93 -17.39
N THR A 73 -10.05 -6.87 -17.77
CA THR A 73 -9.64 -8.23 -18.24
C THR A 73 -9.08 -8.26 -19.66
N THR A 74 -9.13 -7.14 -20.40
CA THR A 74 -8.73 -7.06 -21.81
C THR A 74 -7.98 -5.74 -22.04
N PRO A 75 -6.79 -5.71 -22.67
CA PRO A 75 -5.85 -4.61 -22.49
C PRO A 75 -6.28 -3.34 -23.25
N PRO A 76 -5.81 -2.17 -22.80
CA PRO A 76 -4.42 -1.80 -23.06
C PRO A 76 -3.57 -1.87 -21.80
N ALA A 77 -2.37 -2.45 -21.94
CA ALA A 77 -1.36 -2.49 -20.90
C ALA A 77 -1.10 -1.06 -20.36
N GLY A 78 -1.14 -0.90 -19.03
CA GLY A 78 -0.72 0.32 -18.34
C GLY A 78 -1.81 1.13 -17.62
N THR A 79 -3.09 0.75 -17.67
CA THR A 79 -4.18 1.53 -17.05
C THR A 79 -4.75 1.00 -15.74
N ASN A 80 -4.35 -0.20 -15.29
CA ASN A 80 -5.09 -0.90 -14.24
C ASN A 80 -4.41 -0.91 -12.87
N PHE A 81 -3.21 -0.36 -12.74
CA PHE A 81 -2.45 -0.37 -11.49
C PHE A 81 -1.78 0.98 -11.26
N ILE A 82 -1.47 1.27 -10.00
CA ILE A 82 -0.76 2.48 -9.63
C ILE A 82 0.68 2.35 -10.13
N ALA A 83 1.13 3.24 -11.02
CA ALA A 83 2.52 3.23 -11.49
C ALA A 83 3.50 3.85 -10.46
N HIS A 84 3.00 4.76 -9.62
CA HIS A 84 3.76 5.49 -8.61
C HIS A 84 2.80 5.99 -7.52
N TRP A 85 3.27 6.14 -6.28
CA TRP A 85 2.41 6.44 -5.11
C TRP A 85 1.65 7.77 -5.16
N ARG A 86 1.98 8.67 -6.10
CA ARG A 86 1.25 9.92 -6.32
C ARG A 86 0.00 9.66 -7.14
N GLN A 87 -1.15 9.91 -6.56
CA GLN A 87 -2.45 9.74 -7.19
C GLN A 87 -3.05 11.08 -7.59
N THR A 88 -3.89 11.05 -8.62
CA THR A 88 -4.68 12.20 -9.07
C THR A 88 -6.11 12.01 -8.60
N LEU A 89 -6.57 12.86 -7.67
CA LEU A 89 -7.91 12.79 -7.12
C LEU A 89 -8.77 13.88 -7.78
N THR A 90 -9.84 13.47 -8.46
CA THR A 90 -10.71 14.37 -9.25
C THR A 90 -12.06 14.64 -8.60
N SER A 91 -12.33 14.06 -7.42
CA SER A 91 -13.61 14.19 -6.72
C SER A 91 -13.40 14.21 -5.21
N THR A 92 -14.28 14.93 -4.51
CA THR A 92 -14.28 15.05 -3.04
C THR A 92 -15.13 13.94 -2.41
N GLY A 93 -15.04 13.82 -1.08
CA GLY A 93 -15.82 12.86 -0.31
C GLY A 93 -15.11 11.51 -0.14
N HIS A 94 -15.90 10.46 0.13
CA HIS A 94 -15.35 9.12 0.34
C HIS A 94 -14.89 8.50 -0.98
N ARG A 95 -13.58 8.25 -1.09
CA ARG A 95 -12.92 7.66 -2.26
C ARG A 95 -12.17 6.39 -1.88
N THR A 96 -12.00 5.48 -2.83
CA THR A 96 -11.08 4.36 -2.67
C THR A 96 -9.70 4.84 -3.06
N LEU A 97 -8.76 4.78 -2.12
CA LEU A 97 -7.40 5.30 -2.30
C LEU A 97 -6.48 4.21 -2.82
N ILE A 98 -6.51 3.02 -2.22
CA ILE A 98 -5.67 1.89 -2.62
C ILE A 98 -6.51 0.63 -2.51
N MET A 99 -6.50 -0.22 -3.53
CA MET A 99 -7.21 -1.50 -3.51
C MET A 99 -6.39 -2.60 -4.19
N GLY A 100 -6.72 -3.87 -3.95
CA GLY A 100 -6.02 -4.99 -4.59
C GLY A 100 -6.12 -4.97 -6.12
N GLU A 101 -5.07 -5.49 -6.78
CA GLU A 101 -4.89 -5.42 -8.24
C GLU A 101 -5.81 -6.33 -9.05
N ARG A 102 -6.39 -7.39 -8.48
CA ARG A 102 -7.22 -8.36 -9.20
C ARG A 102 -8.71 -8.04 -9.16
N SER A 103 -9.51 -8.77 -9.93
CA SER A 103 -10.98 -8.70 -9.85
C SER A 103 -11.43 -8.95 -8.41
N GLY A 104 -12.41 -8.17 -7.92
CA GLY A 104 -12.83 -8.26 -6.51
C GLY A 104 -11.85 -7.61 -5.52
N ASN A 105 -10.94 -6.75 -5.99
CA ASN A 105 -9.94 -6.04 -5.18
C ASN A 105 -9.01 -6.98 -4.40
N LEU A 106 -8.70 -8.13 -4.98
CA LEU A 106 -7.86 -9.15 -4.36
C LEU A 106 -6.37 -8.87 -4.59
N ILE A 107 -5.54 -9.27 -3.62
CA ILE A 107 -4.09 -9.33 -3.78
C ILE A 107 -3.72 -10.47 -4.75
N PRO A 108 -2.71 -10.30 -5.65
CA PRO A 108 -2.29 -11.34 -6.57
C PRO A 108 -1.85 -12.65 -5.90
N GLU A 109 -2.10 -13.79 -6.56
CA GLU A 109 -1.84 -15.17 -6.08
C GLU A 109 -0.36 -15.51 -5.81
N ASP A 110 0.59 -14.67 -6.21
CA ASP A 110 2.04 -14.90 -6.02
C ASP A 110 2.69 -13.90 -5.06
N ILE A 111 1.87 -13.10 -4.36
CA ILE A 111 2.33 -11.96 -3.56
C ILE A 111 1.69 -11.98 -2.16
N LYS A 112 2.50 -11.76 -1.14
CA LYS A 112 2.05 -11.43 0.23
C LYS A 112 2.63 -10.09 0.65
N VAL A 113 1.87 -9.29 1.38
CA VAL A 113 2.30 -7.94 1.82
C VAL A 113 2.27 -7.85 3.34
N ALA A 114 3.40 -7.48 3.92
CA ALA A 114 3.51 -7.03 5.30
C ALA A 114 3.33 -5.51 5.32
N TRP A 115 2.18 -5.04 5.79
CA TRP A 115 1.81 -3.63 5.82
C TRP A 115 1.83 -3.09 7.25
N ILE A 116 2.70 -2.11 7.54
CA ILE A 116 2.92 -1.58 8.89
C ILE A 116 2.46 -0.12 9.06
N GLY A 117 2.10 0.55 7.96
CA GLY A 117 1.68 1.95 8.03
C GLY A 117 1.56 2.64 6.67
N LEU A 118 1.30 3.94 6.72
CA LEU A 118 1.22 4.83 5.55
C LEU A 118 2.10 6.04 5.77
N ALA A 119 2.80 6.49 4.73
CA ALA A 119 3.46 7.79 4.72
C ALA A 119 2.77 8.71 3.71
N PHE A 120 2.64 9.98 4.07
CA PHE A 120 2.00 11.00 3.26
C PHE A 120 3.00 12.15 3.03
N PRO A 121 3.93 12.00 2.08
CA PRO A 121 5.05 12.93 1.87
C PRO A 121 4.64 14.24 1.17
N ASN A 122 3.41 14.70 1.37
CA ASN A 122 2.86 15.92 0.80
C ASN A 122 2.85 17.03 1.85
N LYS A 123 3.27 18.24 1.47
CA LYS A 123 3.07 19.41 2.36
C LYS A 123 1.60 19.81 2.47
N GLN A 124 0.83 19.57 1.42
CA GLN A 124 -0.62 19.79 1.41
C GLN A 124 -1.32 18.46 1.56
N GLN A 125 -2.01 18.27 2.69
CA GLN A 125 -2.78 17.07 2.97
C GLN A 125 -4.24 17.30 2.55
N HIS A 126 -4.73 16.47 1.64
CA HIS A 126 -6.11 16.52 1.15
C HIS A 126 -6.99 15.42 1.73
N ILE A 127 -6.42 14.52 2.53
CA ILE A 127 -7.11 13.40 3.17
C ILE A 127 -7.21 13.66 4.65
N THR A 128 -8.43 13.62 5.18
CA THR A 128 -8.70 13.87 6.61
C THR A 128 -9.13 12.62 7.37
N GLU A 129 -9.56 11.57 6.68
CA GLU A 129 -9.97 10.31 7.31
C GLU A 129 -9.52 9.15 6.43
N ILE A 130 -9.12 8.04 7.05
CA ILE A 130 -9.01 6.75 6.36
C ILE A 130 -9.81 5.66 7.06
N ARG A 131 -10.22 4.66 6.28
CA ARG A 131 -10.79 3.40 6.75
C ARG A 131 -10.32 2.29 5.82
N PHE A 132 -10.16 1.08 6.32
CA PHE A 132 -9.75 -0.04 5.47
C PHE A 132 -10.46 -1.34 5.81
N GLN A 133 -10.44 -2.24 4.83
CA GLN A 133 -10.99 -3.59 4.91
C GLN A 133 -9.96 -4.57 4.37
N ILE A 134 -9.80 -5.69 5.07
CA ILE A 134 -8.95 -6.81 4.66
C ILE A 134 -9.81 -8.08 4.73
N GLY A 135 -10.04 -8.72 3.59
CA GLY A 135 -11.03 -9.78 3.43
C GLY A 135 -12.41 -9.33 3.92
N ASP A 136 -13.02 -10.11 4.82
CA ASP A 136 -14.31 -9.78 5.42
C ASP A 136 -14.20 -8.83 6.64
N ARG A 137 -12.97 -8.53 7.09
CA ARG A 137 -12.75 -7.74 8.29
C ARG A 137 -12.64 -6.26 7.97
N LYS A 138 -13.59 -5.49 8.52
CA LYS A 138 -13.60 -4.02 8.47
C LYS A 138 -12.86 -3.46 9.69
N PHE A 139 -12.03 -2.46 9.46
CA PHE A 139 -11.30 -1.75 10.51
C PHE A 139 -11.92 -0.37 10.77
N GLY A 140 -11.64 0.17 11.96
CA GLY A 140 -12.16 1.46 12.39
C GLY A 140 -11.67 2.60 11.50
N ARG A 141 -12.35 3.74 11.63
CA ARG A 141 -11.91 5.00 11.01
C ARG A 141 -10.75 5.57 11.79
N VAL A 142 -9.78 6.10 11.08
CA VAL A 142 -8.63 6.83 11.63
C VAL A 142 -8.74 8.27 11.16
N ASP A 143 -8.77 9.18 12.12
CA ASP A 143 -8.73 10.62 11.87
C ASP A 143 -7.29 11.04 11.56
N LEU A 144 -7.12 11.73 10.43
CA LEU A 144 -5.84 12.22 9.91
C LEU A 144 -5.77 13.75 9.92
N GLU A 145 -6.78 14.46 10.41
CA GLU A 145 -6.72 15.92 10.55
C GLU A 145 -5.46 16.42 11.30
N PRO A 146 -4.99 15.75 12.38
CA PRO A 146 -3.77 16.15 13.07
C PRO A 146 -2.50 16.10 12.21
N MET A 147 -2.51 15.40 11.07
CA MET A 147 -1.34 15.29 10.18
C MET A 147 -0.92 16.63 9.58
N ARG A 148 -1.81 17.62 9.53
CA ARG A 148 -1.51 18.97 9.01
C ARG A 148 -0.45 19.71 9.83
N ALA A 149 -0.18 19.26 11.06
CA ALA A 149 0.86 19.82 11.91
C ALA A 149 2.28 19.32 11.57
N TYR A 150 2.40 18.27 10.75
CA TYR A 150 3.66 17.61 10.41
C TYR A 150 4.11 18.00 8.99
N GLU A 151 5.42 17.92 8.73
CA GLU A 151 5.97 18.25 7.40
C GLU A 151 5.89 17.06 6.43
N THR A 152 6.24 15.87 6.93
CA THR A 152 6.13 14.57 6.25
C THR A 152 5.44 13.56 7.18
N PRO A 153 4.11 13.66 7.36
CA PRO A 153 3.40 12.79 8.28
C PRO A 153 3.43 11.33 7.86
N ALA A 154 3.56 10.46 8.86
CA ALA A 154 3.40 9.02 8.76
C ALA A 154 2.41 8.51 9.81
N LEU A 155 1.61 7.53 9.40
CA LEU A 155 0.74 6.72 10.24
C LEU A 155 1.38 5.35 10.40
N ILE A 156 1.71 4.99 11.63
CA ILE A 156 2.31 3.70 11.97
C ILE A 156 1.32 2.90 12.83
N PHE A 157 1.06 1.66 12.44
CA PHE A 157 0.26 0.74 13.25
C PHE A 157 1.12 0.11 14.34
N GLU A 158 0.56 -0.07 15.53
CA GLU A 158 1.27 -0.80 16.60
C GLU A 158 1.51 -2.26 16.22
N ASP A 159 0.49 -2.88 15.63
CA ASP A 159 0.54 -4.21 15.03
C ASP A 159 0.33 -4.08 13.52
N GLY A 160 1.29 -4.59 12.74
CA GLY A 160 1.15 -4.63 11.29
C GLY A 160 0.16 -5.68 10.81
N PHE A 161 -0.27 -5.53 9.56
CA PHE A 161 -1.20 -6.42 8.89
C PHE A 161 -0.48 -7.26 7.83
N ILE A 162 -0.86 -8.53 7.72
CA ILE A 162 -0.46 -9.38 6.60
C ILE A 162 -1.63 -9.41 5.63
N LEU A 163 -1.40 -8.92 4.41
CA LEU A 163 -2.29 -9.11 3.28
C LEU A 163 -1.85 -10.39 2.58
N ASP A 164 -2.70 -11.41 2.65
CA ASP A 164 -2.42 -12.72 2.09
C ASP A 164 -2.75 -12.77 0.60
N GLU A 165 -2.30 -13.82 -0.07
CA GLU A 165 -2.66 -14.10 -1.46
C GLU A 165 -4.20 -14.18 -1.58
N GLU A 166 -4.74 -13.64 -2.68
CA GLU A 166 -6.18 -13.66 -2.99
C GLU A 166 -7.09 -13.06 -1.91
N THR A 167 -6.54 -12.29 -0.97
CA THR A 167 -7.31 -11.59 0.05
C THR A 167 -7.77 -10.23 -0.47
N GLY A 168 -9.05 -9.91 -0.28
CA GLY A 168 -9.57 -8.59 -0.63
C GLY A 168 -8.92 -7.47 0.19
N PHE A 169 -8.54 -6.38 -0.45
CA PHE A 169 -8.01 -5.20 0.22
C PHE A 169 -8.62 -3.93 -0.34
N ASP A 170 -9.18 -3.11 0.54
CA ASP A 170 -9.69 -1.79 0.21
C ASP A 170 -9.29 -0.79 1.29
N LEU A 171 -8.52 0.23 0.90
CA LEU A 171 -8.25 1.44 1.67
C LEU A 171 -9.08 2.57 1.09
N TYR A 172 -9.94 3.14 1.92
CA TYR A 172 -10.72 4.32 1.60
C TYR A 172 -10.21 5.52 2.39
N GLY A 173 -10.47 6.71 1.88
CA GLY A 173 -10.33 7.92 2.66
C GLY A 173 -11.28 9.02 2.23
N TYR A 174 -11.38 10.04 3.08
CA TYR A 174 -12.19 11.22 2.82
C TYR A 174 -11.32 12.31 2.21
N VAL A 175 -11.61 12.67 0.97
CA VAL A 175 -10.93 13.75 0.23
C VAL A 175 -11.67 15.05 0.49
N GLU A 176 -11.00 15.98 1.15
CA GLU A 176 -11.54 17.30 1.47
C GLU A 176 -11.63 18.18 0.22
N GLY A 177 -12.63 19.06 0.18
CA GLY A 177 -12.83 20.06 -0.86
C GLY A 177 -12.63 21.49 -0.36
N PRO A 178 -12.61 22.48 -1.28
CA PRO A 178 -12.86 22.35 -2.72
C PRO A 178 -11.63 21.89 -3.52
N ILE A 179 -11.85 21.10 -4.58
CA ILE A 179 -10.80 20.81 -5.57
C ILE A 179 -10.60 22.07 -6.43
N PRO A 180 -9.36 22.60 -6.52
CA PRO A 180 -9.11 23.84 -7.24
C PRO A 180 -9.41 23.69 -8.73
N THR A 181 -10.21 24.60 -9.26
CA THR A 181 -10.40 24.78 -10.70
C THR A 181 -9.24 25.60 -11.25
N LEU A 182 -8.37 24.96 -12.04
CA LEU A 182 -7.24 25.66 -12.64
C LEU A 182 -7.72 26.43 -13.87
N LEU A 183 -7.49 27.75 -13.89
CA LEU A 183 -7.78 28.61 -15.05
C LEU A 183 -6.90 28.24 -16.28
N TRP A 184 -5.74 27.62 -16.04
CA TRP A 184 -4.74 27.21 -17.03
C TRP A 184 -4.06 25.88 -16.64
N GLY A 185 -4.85 24.84 -16.37
CA GLY A 185 -4.36 23.50 -15.97
C GLY A 185 -5.01 22.36 -16.76
N PRO A 186 -4.81 21.09 -16.37
CA PRO A 186 -5.53 19.96 -16.97
C PRO A 186 -7.03 20.26 -17.03
N THR A 187 -7.69 19.84 -18.11
CA THR A 187 -9.11 20.10 -18.39
C THR A 187 -10.06 19.61 -17.29
N THR A 188 -9.55 18.76 -16.38
CA THR A 188 -10.27 18.22 -15.22
C THR A 188 -9.64 18.74 -13.92
N PRO A 189 -10.39 19.45 -13.06
CA PRO A 189 -9.93 19.82 -11.72
C PRO A 189 -9.46 18.61 -10.92
N CYS A 190 -8.26 18.69 -10.34
CA CYS A 190 -7.70 17.60 -9.55
C CYS A 190 -6.76 18.09 -8.44
N VAL A 191 -6.63 17.29 -7.39
CA VAL A 191 -5.56 17.42 -6.39
C VAL A 191 -4.62 16.22 -6.48
N TYR A 192 -3.36 16.45 -6.13
CA TYR A 192 -2.36 15.39 -6.10
C TYR A 192 -2.05 15.01 -4.66
N GLN A 193 -2.19 13.73 -4.35
CA GLN A 193 -1.85 13.19 -3.04
C GLN A 193 -0.96 11.96 -3.23
N SER A 194 0.17 11.94 -2.53
CA SER A 194 0.99 10.73 -2.43
C SER A 194 0.62 9.98 -1.16
N ILE A 195 0.40 8.68 -1.31
CA ILE A 195 0.06 7.78 -0.21
C ILE A 195 0.96 6.56 -0.39
N VAL A 196 1.97 6.45 0.47
CA VAL A 196 3.00 5.42 0.36
C VAL A 196 2.70 4.34 1.39
N MET A 197 2.48 3.10 0.95
CA MET A 197 2.39 1.98 1.89
C MET A 197 3.75 1.62 2.46
N LEU A 198 3.85 1.59 3.77
CA LEU A 198 5.06 1.22 4.50
C LEU A 198 5.06 -0.26 4.81
N GLY A 199 6.19 -0.93 4.53
CA GLY A 199 6.39 -2.33 4.88
C GLY A 199 7.19 -3.10 3.83
N ALA A 200 6.88 -4.37 3.66
CA ALA A 200 7.57 -5.27 2.73
C ALA A 200 6.60 -6.13 1.93
N LEU A 201 6.99 -6.45 0.70
CA LEU A 201 6.28 -7.33 -0.21
C LEU A 201 7.13 -8.57 -0.47
N TYR A 202 6.51 -9.74 -0.36
CA TYR A 202 7.10 -11.04 -0.62
C TYR A 202 6.51 -11.60 -1.91
N TYR A 203 7.35 -12.18 -2.77
CA TYR A 203 6.93 -12.68 -4.07
C TYR A 203 7.50 -14.06 -4.37
N LYS A 204 6.66 -14.96 -4.89
CA LYS A 204 6.96 -16.38 -5.06
C LYS A 204 7.83 -16.70 -6.28
N ASN A 205 7.57 -16.02 -7.40
CA ASN A 205 8.18 -16.29 -8.69
C ASN A 205 9.02 -15.09 -9.18
N ILE A 206 10.29 -15.35 -9.50
CA ILE A 206 11.14 -14.44 -10.30
C ILE A 206 10.88 -14.81 -11.75
N ASN A 207 10.14 -14.02 -12.52
CA ASN A 207 9.97 -14.36 -13.93
C ASN A 207 11.30 -14.13 -14.68
N LYS A 208 11.89 -15.20 -15.23
CA LYS A 208 13.23 -15.21 -15.89
C LYS A 208 13.30 -14.45 -17.21
N VAL A 209 12.19 -13.92 -17.73
CA VAL A 209 12.15 -13.26 -19.05
C VAL A 209 12.48 -11.76 -18.96
N LEU A 210 12.39 -11.14 -17.78
CA LEU A 210 12.78 -9.75 -17.55
C LEU A 210 13.35 -9.69 -16.15
N GLY A 211 14.64 -9.38 -15.99
CA GLY A 211 15.33 -9.24 -14.70
C GLY A 211 14.82 -8.10 -13.80
N ASN A 212 13.55 -7.71 -13.91
CA ASN A 212 12.88 -6.77 -13.02
C ASN A 212 11.83 -7.49 -12.17
N THR A 213 12.05 -7.47 -10.86
CA THR A 213 11.05 -7.73 -9.85
C THR A 213 9.84 -6.80 -10.05
N GLY A 214 8.63 -7.36 -10.19
CA GLY A 214 7.38 -6.59 -10.11
C GLY A 214 6.75 -6.12 -11.43
N THR A 215 7.17 -6.63 -12.60
CA THR A 215 6.37 -6.46 -13.81
C THR A 215 5.18 -7.41 -13.80
N VAL A 216 4.02 -6.88 -13.42
CA VAL A 216 2.70 -7.42 -13.79
C VAL A 216 2.66 -7.49 -15.32
N ILE A 217 2.52 -8.69 -15.89
CA ILE A 217 2.17 -8.89 -17.31
C ILE A 217 0.64 -9.07 -17.37
N PRO A 218 -0.06 -8.39 -18.30
CA PRO A 218 -1.52 -8.30 -18.39
C PRO A 218 -2.28 -9.63 -18.42
#